data_AF-A0A7R9JMX3-F1
#
_entry.id   AF-A0A7R9JMX3-F1
#
_cell.length_a   1.000
_cell.length_b   1.000
_cell.length_c   1.000
_cell.angle_alpha   90.00
_cell.angle_beta   90.00
_cell.angle_gamma   90.00
#
_symmetry.space_group_name_H-M   'P 1'
#
loop_
_entity.id
_entity.type
_entity.pdbx_description
1 polymer ?
#
loop_
_entity_poly.entity_id
_entity_poly.type
_entity_poly.pdbx_seq_one_letter_code
_entity_poly.pdbx_strand_id
1 'polypeptide(L)'
;MVGLPARGKTYISKKLSRYLNWIGINTKVFNLGEYRRQVTTAYKNHDFFRPDNKEAMVIRTQCAIDAMKDVCEWLESGGEVAVFDATNSTADRRKLIHEIVCNQMGFKLFFVESVCDDPQIIEQNIIEVKVNSPDYQNMNKEMALRDFLQRIEHYEERYQPLEEKTESNYSFMKIYNTGEKVVVHKHEGHIQSRIVYYLMNIHIVPRTIYLTRHGESEQNLQGRIGGDSDLSLRGHQYSGALTQYIQQQDIPGLRVWTSWLKRTIQTVSGIPAPQERWKALNEIDAGICEEMTYEEIAEKYPEDFAARDQVKFTYRYPRGESYEDLVARLEPVIMELERQGNVLVVSHQAVLRCLLAYFLDKSADELPYLQVPLHTIIKLTPVAYGCKMEQINLPIEAVDTHRSKPKIPGTLDDKFKREKWNALQNYHNHNNHDTS
;
A
#
# COMPACT_ATOMS: atom_id res chain seq x y z
N MET A 1 13.20 -14.43 2.37
CA MET A 1 12.26 -14.92 3.41
C MET A 1 12.70 -16.28 3.96
N VAL A 2 12.34 -16.59 5.21
CA VAL A 2 12.56 -17.88 5.90
C VAL A 2 11.31 -18.24 6.72
N GLY A 3 11.01 -19.53 6.85
CA GLY A 3 9.98 -20.07 7.76
C GLY A 3 9.07 -21.11 7.12
N LEU A 4 8.28 -21.78 7.96
CA LEU A 4 7.36 -22.85 7.55
C LEU A 4 6.23 -22.35 6.62
N PRO A 5 5.57 -23.23 5.84
CA PRO A 5 4.37 -22.86 5.09
C PRO A 5 3.27 -22.25 5.98
N ALA A 6 2.39 -21.42 5.40
CA ALA A 6 1.33 -20.67 6.11
C ALA A 6 1.79 -19.77 7.27
N ARG A 7 3.05 -19.34 7.28
CA ARG A 7 3.57 -18.34 8.25
C ARG A 7 3.60 -16.91 7.69
N GLY A 8 2.70 -16.53 6.80
CA GLY A 8 2.61 -15.14 6.30
C GLY A 8 3.76 -14.62 5.42
N LYS A 9 4.73 -15.45 5.00
CA LYS A 9 5.90 -15.00 4.19
C LYS A 9 5.52 -14.24 2.92
N THR A 10 4.57 -14.77 2.13
CA THR A 10 4.13 -14.12 0.88
C THR A 10 3.40 -12.81 1.16
N TYR A 11 2.63 -12.73 2.26
CA TYR A 11 1.99 -11.50 2.70
C TYR A 11 3.04 -10.43 3.03
N ILE A 12 4.02 -10.78 3.87
CA ILE A 12 5.14 -9.90 4.24
C ILE A 12 5.89 -9.45 2.99
N SER A 13 6.20 -10.39 2.08
CA SER A 13 6.96 -10.10 0.87
C SER A 13 6.27 -9.07 -0.02
N LYS A 14 4.96 -9.24 -0.26
CA LYS A 14 4.18 -8.31 -1.09
C LYS A 14 4.01 -6.95 -0.42
N LYS A 15 3.67 -6.91 0.88
CA LYS A 15 3.55 -5.66 1.63
C LYS A 15 4.87 -4.88 1.65
N LEU A 16 5.97 -5.59 1.92
CA LEU A 16 7.30 -4.97 1.94
C LEU A 16 7.67 -4.42 0.56
N SER A 17 7.47 -5.19 -0.49
CA SER A 17 7.71 -4.73 -1.86
C SER A 17 6.90 -3.50 -2.21
N ARG A 18 5.61 -3.48 -1.85
CA ARG A 18 4.70 -2.35 -2.08
C ARG A 18 5.16 -1.10 -1.34
N TYR A 19 5.52 -1.24 -0.06
CA TYR A 19 6.07 -0.13 0.73
C TYR A 19 7.36 0.42 0.13
N LEU A 20 8.32 -0.44 -0.17
CA LEU A 20 9.61 -0.02 -0.72
C LEU A 20 9.43 0.68 -2.07
N ASN A 21 8.62 0.14 -2.99
CA ASN A 21 8.31 0.81 -4.25
C ASN A 21 7.59 2.15 -4.04
N TRP A 22 6.67 2.22 -3.09
CA TRP A 22 5.93 3.46 -2.81
C TRP A 22 6.86 4.58 -2.30
N ILE A 23 7.89 4.26 -1.51
CA ILE A 23 8.92 5.24 -1.10
C ILE A 23 10.04 5.43 -2.13
N GLY A 24 9.91 4.85 -3.33
CA GLY A 24 10.86 5.06 -4.44
C GLY A 24 12.03 4.08 -4.52
N ILE A 25 12.01 2.96 -3.78
CA ILE A 25 13.03 1.90 -3.85
C ILE A 25 12.55 0.78 -4.78
N ASN A 26 13.19 0.64 -5.95
CA ASN A 26 12.82 -0.33 -6.98
C ASN A 26 12.95 -1.76 -6.45
N THR A 27 11.80 -2.38 -6.18
CA THR A 27 11.70 -3.65 -5.45
C THR A 27 10.83 -4.67 -6.19
N LYS A 28 11.28 -5.92 -6.24
CA LYS A 28 10.53 -7.02 -6.88
C LYS A 28 10.50 -8.28 -6.02
N VAL A 29 9.36 -8.97 -5.99
CA VAL A 29 9.20 -10.27 -5.33
C VAL A 29 9.43 -11.41 -6.31
N PHE A 30 10.22 -12.39 -5.91
CA PHE A 30 10.46 -13.63 -6.62
C PHE A 30 9.88 -14.80 -5.81
N ASN A 31 8.71 -15.30 -6.22
CA ASN A 31 8.01 -16.35 -5.50
C ASN A 31 8.38 -17.74 -6.01
N LEU A 32 9.13 -18.52 -5.21
CA LEU A 32 9.61 -19.84 -5.62
C LEU A 32 8.46 -20.83 -5.93
N GLY A 33 7.28 -20.62 -5.34
CA GLY A 33 6.10 -21.43 -5.64
C GLY A 33 5.60 -21.27 -7.08
N GLU A 34 5.80 -20.10 -7.70
CA GLU A 34 5.45 -19.80 -9.10
C GLU A 34 6.42 -20.49 -10.07
N TYR A 35 7.73 -20.37 -9.83
CA TYR A 35 8.75 -21.09 -10.60
C TYR A 35 8.49 -22.59 -10.64
N ARG A 36 8.24 -23.21 -9.47
CA ARG A 36 7.88 -24.63 -9.40
C ARG A 36 6.62 -24.95 -10.23
N ARG A 37 5.57 -24.12 -10.18
CA ARG A 37 4.33 -24.34 -10.95
C ARG A 37 4.53 -24.28 -12.46
N GLN A 38 5.46 -23.44 -12.93
CA GLN A 38 5.77 -23.33 -14.36
C GLN A 38 6.60 -24.51 -14.85
N VAL A 39 7.52 -25.00 -14.02
CA VAL A 39 8.48 -26.07 -14.40
C VAL A 39 7.87 -27.47 -14.30
N THR A 40 6.85 -27.68 -13.47
CA THR A 40 6.30 -29.03 -13.29
C THR A 40 4.81 -29.09 -12.98
N THR A 41 4.12 -29.99 -13.69
CA THR A 41 2.77 -30.47 -13.35
C THR A 41 2.81 -31.67 -12.39
N ALA A 42 4.00 -32.11 -11.95
CA ALA A 42 4.18 -33.27 -11.09
C ALA A 42 3.67 -33.05 -9.65
N TYR A 43 3.38 -31.80 -9.27
CA TYR A 43 2.71 -31.52 -8.00
C TYR A 43 1.27 -32.03 -8.03
N LYS A 44 1.01 -33.09 -7.26
CA LYS A 44 -0.34 -33.65 -7.07
C LYS A 44 -0.85 -33.47 -5.65
N ASN A 45 0.03 -33.63 -4.68
CA ASN A 45 -0.27 -33.64 -3.24
C ASN A 45 1.01 -33.34 -2.43
N HIS A 46 0.91 -33.41 -1.11
CA HIS A 46 1.99 -33.20 -0.16
C HIS A 46 3.20 -34.13 -0.35
N ASP A 47 3.08 -35.30 -1.01
CA ASP A 47 4.18 -36.25 -1.19
C ASP A 47 5.35 -35.67 -1.98
N PHE A 48 5.08 -34.68 -2.84
CA PHE A 48 6.12 -33.92 -3.54
C PHE A 48 7.06 -33.19 -2.56
N PHE A 49 6.58 -32.85 -1.36
CA PHE A 49 7.35 -32.11 -0.37
C PHE A 49 8.09 -32.99 0.62
N ARG A 50 7.82 -34.30 0.62
CA ARG A 50 8.45 -35.24 1.54
C ARG A 50 9.97 -35.16 1.51
N PRO A 51 10.64 -35.36 2.66
CA PRO A 51 12.08 -35.20 2.70
C PRO A 51 12.87 -36.37 2.09
N ASP A 52 12.25 -37.54 1.98
CA ASP A 52 12.80 -38.74 1.33
C ASP A 52 12.56 -38.78 -0.20
N ASN A 53 11.72 -37.89 -0.73
CA ASN A 53 11.47 -37.76 -2.16
C ASN A 53 12.64 -37.07 -2.89
N LYS A 54 13.65 -37.86 -3.29
CA LYS A 54 14.88 -37.38 -3.95
C LYS A 54 14.61 -36.68 -5.28
N GLU A 55 13.70 -37.21 -6.10
CA GLU A 55 13.36 -36.62 -7.40
C GLU A 55 12.74 -35.22 -7.23
N ALA A 56 11.76 -35.08 -6.34
CA ALA A 56 11.16 -33.79 -6.05
C ALA A 56 12.13 -32.81 -5.38
N MET A 57 13.10 -33.32 -4.60
CA MET A 57 14.16 -32.49 -4.02
C MET A 57 15.09 -31.89 -5.09
N VAL A 58 15.47 -32.67 -6.10
CA VAL A 58 16.24 -32.19 -7.25
C VAL A 58 15.47 -31.10 -7.98
N ILE A 59 14.20 -31.33 -8.30
CA ILE A 59 13.35 -30.34 -8.98
C ILE A 59 13.23 -29.05 -8.16
N ARG A 60 12.92 -29.15 -6.86
CA ARG A 60 12.80 -27.98 -5.96
C ARG A 60 14.12 -27.21 -5.80
N THR A 61 15.25 -27.90 -5.90
CA THR A 61 16.57 -27.28 -5.81
C THR A 61 16.90 -26.55 -7.11
N GLN A 62 16.63 -27.18 -8.27
CA GLN A 62 16.81 -26.53 -9.57
C GLN A 62 15.94 -25.28 -9.69
N CYS A 63 14.64 -25.36 -9.33
CA CYS A 63 13.76 -24.19 -9.33
C CYS A 63 14.29 -23.04 -8.46
N ALA A 64 14.96 -23.36 -7.35
CA ALA A 64 15.52 -22.35 -6.46
C ALA A 64 16.79 -21.70 -7.05
N ILE A 65 17.60 -22.47 -7.77
CA ILE A 65 18.78 -21.97 -8.48
C ILE A 65 18.33 -21.08 -9.64
N ASP A 66 17.38 -21.53 -10.44
CA ASP A 66 16.85 -20.75 -11.58
C ASP A 66 16.23 -19.43 -11.10
N ALA A 67 15.40 -19.49 -10.05
CA ALA A 67 14.83 -18.28 -9.47
C ALA A 67 15.89 -17.36 -8.86
N MET A 68 16.99 -17.89 -8.31
CA MET A 68 18.09 -17.08 -7.79
C MET A 68 18.88 -16.41 -8.91
N LYS A 69 19.03 -17.08 -10.06
CA LYS A 69 19.65 -16.49 -11.25
C LYS A 69 18.84 -15.28 -11.72
N ASP A 70 17.53 -15.42 -11.84
CA ASP A 70 16.64 -14.32 -12.21
C ASP A 70 16.69 -13.16 -11.20
N VAL A 71 16.81 -13.45 -9.90
CA VAL A 71 17.03 -12.44 -8.85
C VAL A 71 18.31 -11.64 -9.14
N CYS A 72 19.41 -12.34 -9.43
CA CYS A 72 20.71 -11.71 -9.65
C CYS A 72 20.70 -10.86 -10.93
N GLU A 73 20.21 -11.40 -12.05
CA GLU A 73 20.07 -10.66 -13.32
C GLU A 73 19.20 -9.42 -13.17
N TRP A 74 18.12 -9.50 -12.37
CA TRP A 74 17.25 -8.36 -12.13
C TRP A 74 17.92 -7.27 -11.28
N LEU A 75 18.71 -7.63 -10.27
CA LEU A 75 19.50 -6.67 -9.50
C LEU A 75 20.57 -6.00 -10.36
N GLU A 76 21.26 -6.74 -11.23
CA GLU A 76 22.26 -6.18 -12.16
C GLU A 76 21.65 -5.23 -13.20
N SER A 77 20.38 -5.44 -13.56
CA SER A 77 19.64 -4.57 -14.51
C SER A 77 19.00 -3.33 -13.87
N GLY A 78 19.38 -3.00 -12.63
CA GLY A 78 18.96 -1.77 -11.94
C GLY A 78 17.85 -1.95 -10.90
N GLY A 79 17.53 -3.19 -10.52
CA GLY A 79 16.76 -3.46 -9.32
C GLY A 79 17.55 -3.15 -8.04
N GLU A 80 16.89 -2.60 -7.02
CA GLU A 80 17.56 -2.22 -5.76
C GLU A 80 17.35 -3.25 -4.65
N VAL A 81 16.15 -3.84 -4.57
CA VAL A 81 15.82 -4.86 -3.55
C VAL A 81 15.05 -6.02 -4.18
N ALA A 82 15.59 -7.24 -4.08
CA ALA A 82 14.90 -8.46 -4.50
C ALA A 82 14.40 -9.24 -3.29
N VAL A 83 13.08 -9.47 -3.21
CA VAL A 83 12.47 -10.27 -2.15
C VAL A 83 12.31 -11.71 -2.61
N PHE A 84 13.21 -12.58 -2.18
CA PHE A 84 13.15 -14.02 -2.45
C PHE A 84 12.17 -14.72 -1.50
N ASP A 85 10.95 -15.00 -1.96
CA ASP A 85 9.86 -15.62 -1.21
C ASP A 85 9.86 -17.15 -1.36
N ALA A 86 10.48 -17.81 -0.39
CA ALA A 86 10.55 -19.26 -0.25
C ALA A 86 10.59 -19.66 1.22
N THR A 87 10.48 -20.96 1.53
CA THR A 87 10.59 -21.47 2.90
C THR A 87 12.00 -21.32 3.47
N ASN A 88 13.03 -21.62 2.68
CA ASN A 88 14.45 -21.52 3.06
C ASN A 88 14.73 -22.05 4.49
N SER A 89 14.04 -23.14 4.83
CA SER A 89 13.87 -23.64 6.20
C SER A 89 15.08 -24.43 6.71
N THR A 90 16.08 -24.69 5.87
CA THR A 90 17.30 -25.42 6.26
C THR A 90 18.53 -24.51 6.19
N ALA A 91 19.51 -24.76 7.06
CA ALA A 91 20.77 -24.04 7.08
C ALA A 91 21.54 -24.19 5.76
N ASP A 92 21.54 -25.39 5.17
CA ASP A 92 22.20 -25.65 3.87
C ASP A 92 21.62 -24.78 2.75
N ARG A 93 20.30 -24.61 2.71
CA ARG A 93 19.65 -23.75 1.72
C ARG A 93 20.06 -22.28 1.92
N ARG A 94 20.11 -21.81 3.17
CA ARG A 94 20.51 -20.44 3.47
C ARG A 94 21.99 -20.20 3.18
N LYS A 95 22.85 -21.18 3.45
CA LYS A 95 24.28 -21.15 3.08
C LYS A 95 24.47 -21.04 1.56
N LEU A 96 23.73 -21.83 0.78
CA LEU A 96 23.75 -21.72 -0.68
C LEU A 96 23.33 -20.32 -1.16
N ILE A 97 22.25 -19.76 -0.59
CA ILE A 97 21.80 -18.40 -0.91
C ILE A 97 22.89 -17.37 -0.57
N HIS A 98 23.51 -17.46 0.60
CA HIS A 98 24.60 -16.56 0.99
C HIS A 98 25.80 -16.68 0.05
N GLU A 99 26.19 -17.90 -0.33
CA GLU A 99 27.30 -18.12 -1.25
C GLU A 99 27.04 -17.45 -2.62
N ILE A 100 25.86 -17.62 -3.18
CA ILE A 100 25.48 -16.98 -4.45
C ILE A 100 25.40 -15.46 -4.28
N VAL A 101 24.55 -14.98 -3.36
CA VAL A 101 24.20 -13.56 -3.25
C VAL A 101 25.38 -12.73 -2.76
N CYS A 102 26.09 -13.16 -1.71
CA CYS A 102 27.15 -12.37 -1.10
C CYS A 102 28.52 -12.68 -1.69
N ASN A 103 28.89 -13.96 -1.81
CA ASN A 103 30.27 -14.30 -2.20
C ASN A 103 30.48 -14.21 -3.72
N GLN A 104 29.51 -14.65 -4.53
CA GLN A 104 29.64 -14.64 -5.99
C GLN A 104 29.23 -13.29 -6.58
N MET A 105 28.08 -12.75 -6.17
CA MET A 105 27.53 -11.52 -6.75
C MET A 105 27.93 -10.23 -6.00
N GLY A 106 28.41 -10.33 -4.76
CA GLY A 106 28.78 -9.15 -3.95
C GLY A 106 27.59 -8.33 -3.43
N PHE A 107 26.37 -8.87 -3.50
CA PHE A 107 25.17 -8.21 -2.98
C PHE A 107 25.04 -8.36 -1.46
N LYS A 108 24.26 -7.45 -0.86
CA LYS A 108 23.86 -7.56 0.55
C LYS A 108 22.70 -8.55 0.70
N LEU A 109 22.69 -9.29 1.80
CA LEU A 109 21.64 -10.26 2.12
C LEU A 109 21.05 -9.98 3.49
N PHE A 110 19.72 -9.91 3.56
CA PHE A 110 18.97 -9.74 4.81
C PHE A 110 17.87 -10.79 4.89
N PHE A 111 17.95 -11.70 5.86
CA PHE A 111 16.91 -12.71 6.05
C PHE A 111 15.77 -12.16 6.90
N VAL A 112 14.54 -12.41 6.47
CA VAL A 112 13.32 -12.18 7.27
C VAL A 112 12.67 -13.52 7.52
N GLU A 113 12.72 -13.97 8.77
CA GLU A 113 12.08 -15.20 9.23
C GLU A 113 10.74 -14.89 9.90
N SER A 114 9.69 -15.58 9.45
CA SER A 114 8.39 -15.51 10.10
C SER A 114 8.12 -16.81 10.86
N VAL A 115 8.05 -16.68 12.19
CA VAL A 115 7.79 -17.76 13.14
C VAL A 115 6.38 -17.55 13.70
N CYS A 116 5.52 -18.54 13.57
CA CYS A 116 4.19 -18.51 14.20
C CYS A 116 3.87 -19.90 14.74
N ASP A 117 3.52 -19.97 16.02
CA ASP A 117 3.07 -21.18 16.69
C ASP A 117 1.59 -21.10 17.11
N ASP A 118 0.94 -19.95 16.92
CA ASP A 118 -0.50 -19.77 17.16
C ASP A 118 -1.35 -20.56 16.13
N PRO A 119 -2.11 -21.58 16.58
CA PRO A 119 -2.94 -22.40 15.70
C PRO A 119 -4.01 -21.61 14.94
N GLN A 120 -4.60 -20.59 15.57
CA GLN A 120 -5.68 -19.79 14.96
C GLN A 120 -5.15 -18.97 13.79
N ILE A 121 -3.97 -18.35 13.96
CA ILE A 121 -3.29 -17.60 12.90
C ILE A 121 -2.91 -18.53 11.74
N ILE A 122 -2.42 -19.72 12.06
CA ILE A 122 -2.02 -20.71 11.05
C ILE A 122 -3.23 -21.17 10.25
N GLU A 123 -4.31 -21.56 10.91
CA GLU A 123 -5.54 -22.01 10.26
C GLU A 123 -6.13 -20.92 9.35
N GLN A 124 -6.23 -19.69 9.85
CA GLN A 124 -6.71 -18.54 9.08
C GLN A 124 -5.85 -18.30 7.84
N ASN A 125 -4.53 -18.35 7.97
CA ASN A 125 -3.60 -18.20 6.85
C ASN A 125 -3.77 -19.32 5.80
N ILE A 126 -4.05 -20.56 6.22
CA ILE A 126 -4.28 -21.66 5.29
C ILE A 126 -5.58 -21.41 4.51
N ILE A 127 -6.66 -21.09 5.22
CA ILE A 127 -7.99 -20.88 4.61
C ILE A 127 -7.99 -19.71 3.64
N GLU A 128 -7.45 -18.56 4.05
CA GLU A 128 -7.51 -17.34 3.25
C GLU A 128 -6.62 -17.44 1.98
N VAL A 129 -5.43 -18.03 2.13
CA VAL A 129 -4.34 -17.85 1.17
C VAL A 129 -4.03 -19.12 0.37
N LYS A 130 -4.23 -20.30 0.97
CA LYS A 130 -3.70 -21.56 0.43
C LYS A 130 -4.79 -22.47 -0.13
N VAL A 131 -5.95 -22.53 0.52
CA VAL A 131 -7.10 -23.28 0.00
C VAL A 131 -7.57 -22.73 -1.36
N ASN A 132 -7.45 -21.42 -1.58
CA ASN A 132 -7.79 -20.77 -2.85
C ASN A 132 -6.62 -20.69 -3.85
N SER A 133 -5.48 -21.32 -3.54
CA SER A 133 -4.29 -21.22 -4.40
C SER A 133 -4.39 -22.15 -5.62
N PRO A 134 -3.64 -21.86 -6.71
CA PRO A 134 -3.63 -22.72 -7.91
C PRO A 134 -3.29 -24.18 -7.63
N ASP A 135 -2.54 -24.45 -6.55
CA ASP A 135 -2.13 -25.78 -6.12
C ASP A 135 -3.34 -26.68 -5.75
N TYR A 136 -4.51 -26.10 -5.43
CA TYR A 136 -5.67 -26.83 -4.86
C TYR A 136 -6.98 -26.67 -5.65
N GLN A 137 -6.96 -26.12 -6.86
CA GLN A 137 -8.17 -25.81 -7.64
C GLN A 137 -9.13 -27.01 -7.84
N ASN A 138 -8.58 -28.23 -7.90
CA ASN A 138 -9.34 -29.46 -8.12
C ASN A 138 -9.66 -30.24 -6.83
N MET A 139 -9.39 -29.66 -5.65
CA MET A 139 -9.66 -30.28 -4.36
C MET A 139 -10.75 -29.52 -3.62
N ASN A 140 -11.58 -30.23 -2.86
CA ASN A 140 -12.47 -29.57 -1.92
C ASN A 140 -11.66 -28.96 -0.75
N LYS A 141 -12.28 -28.00 -0.03
CA LYS A 141 -11.59 -27.23 1.02
C LYS A 141 -11.01 -28.10 2.13
N GLU A 142 -11.73 -29.14 2.55
CA GLU A 142 -11.29 -30.03 3.62
C GLU A 142 -10.09 -30.91 3.21
N MET A 143 -10.09 -31.41 1.97
CA MET A 143 -8.97 -32.17 1.42
C MET A 143 -7.75 -31.28 1.21
N ALA A 144 -7.95 -30.06 0.70
CA ALA A 144 -6.89 -29.08 0.52
C ALA A 144 -6.25 -28.70 1.88
N LEU A 145 -7.07 -28.49 2.91
CA LEU A 145 -6.60 -28.22 4.27
C LEU A 145 -5.76 -29.39 4.82
N ARG A 146 -6.27 -30.62 4.71
CA ARG A 146 -5.56 -31.83 5.17
C ARG A 146 -4.22 -32.03 4.46
N ASP A 147 -4.20 -31.93 3.13
CA ASP A 147 -2.97 -32.02 2.33
C ASP A 147 -1.97 -30.92 2.74
N PHE A 148 -2.45 -29.69 2.96
CA PHE A 148 -1.58 -28.59 3.33
C PHE A 148 -1.00 -28.74 4.74
N LEU A 149 -1.74 -29.30 5.69
CA LEU A 149 -1.24 -29.62 7.03
C LEU A 149 -0.13 -30.67 6.97
N GLN A 150 -0.33 -31.76 6.22
CA GLN A 150 0.71 -32.77 6.00
C GLN A 150 1.94 -32.17 5.30
N ARG A 151 1.74 -31.25 4.36
CA ARG A 151 2.83 -30.48 3.76
C ARG A 151 3.62 -29.70 4.81
N ILE A 152 2.97 -29.08 5.81
CA ILE A 152 3.66 -28.38 6.90
C ILE A 152 4.52 -29.37 7.70
N GLU A 153 3.96 -30.52 8.09
CA GLU A 153 4.67 -31.58 8.83
C GLU A 153 5.98 -31.98 8.13
N HIS A 154 5.95 -32.19 6.80
CA HIS A 154 7.17 -32.50 6.02
C HIS A 154 8.26 -31.41 6.10
N TYR A 155 7.88 -30.14 6.26
CA TYR A 155 8.84 -29.05 6.46
C TYR A 155 9.32 -28.96 7.91
N GLU A 156 8.47 -29.28 8.88
CA GLU A 156 8.80 -29.28 10.31
C GLU A 156 9.89 -30.30 10.64
N GLU A 157 9.86 -31.49 10.03
CA GLU A 157 10.88 -32.54 10.19
C GLU A 157 12.33 -32.06 9.92
N ARG A 158 12.50 -31.03 9.11
CA ARG A 158 13.82 -30.48 8.72
C ARG A 158 14.00 -29.01 9.02
N TYR A 159 13.06 -28.38 9.71
CA TYR A 159 13.12 -26.96 9.96
C TYR A 159 14.24 -26.64 10.96
N GLN A 160 15.15 -25.78 10.53
CA GLN A 160 16.24 -25.23 11.30
C GLN A 160 16.05 -23.71 11.33
N PRO A 161 15.47 -23.14 12.42
CA PRO A 161 15.31 -21.71 12.57
C PRO A 161 16.63 -20.95 12.39
N LEU A 162 16.58 -19.64 12.10
CA LEU A 162 17.80 -18.82 12.14
C LEU A 162 18.32 -18.72 13.57
N GLU A 163 19.60 -18.98 13.76
CA GLU A 163 20.24 -19.01 15.08
C GLU A 163 21.49 -18.11 15.12
N GLU A 164 21.52 -17.17 16.07
CA GLU A 164 22.56 -16.13 16.17
C GLU A 164 23.98 -16.71 16.31
N LYS A 165 24.13 -17.85 16.98
CA LYS A 165 25.45 -18.47 17.21
C LYS A 165 25.98 -19.17 15.95
N THR A 166 25.15 -19.99 15.32
CA THR A 166 25.56 -20.80 14.17
C THR A 166 25.57 -20.01 12.86
N GLU A 167 24.77 -18.96 12.77
CA GLU A 167 24.63 -18.08 11.59
C GLU A 167 25.02 -16.63 11.95
N SER A 168 26.05 -16.50 12.80
CA SER A 168 26.53 -15.24 13.37
C SER A 168 27.00 -14.19 12.36
N ASN A 169 27.30 -14.59 11.12
CA ASN A 169 27.69 -13.70 10.03
C ASN A 169 26.51 -13.19 9.20
N TYR A 170 25.28 -13.66 9.45
CA TYR A 170 24.11 -13.23 8.69
C TYR A 170 23.39 -12.05 9.35
N SER A 171 22.94 -11.11 8.53
CA SER A 171 21.98 -10.07 8.91
C SER A 171 20.56 -10.62 8.80
N PHE A 172 19.79 -10.56 9.89
CA PHE A 172 18.42 -11.07 9.86
C PHE A 172 17.46 -10.42 10.86
N MET A 173 16.18 -10.60 10.60
CA MET A 173 15.07 -10.35 11.52
C MET A 173 14.23 -11.62 11.68
N LYS A 174 13.82 -11.92 12.91
CA LYS A 174 12.80 -12.93 13.23
C LYS A 174 11.55 -12.21 13.74
N ILE A 175 10.40 -12.51 13.14
CA ILE A 175 9.09 -12.00 13.53
C ILE A 175 8.30 -13.15 14.11
N TYR A 176 7.92 -13.04 15.38
CA TYR A 176 7.14 -14.04 16.10
C TYR A 176 5.68 -13.61 16.17
N ASN A 177 4.77 -14.55 15.93
CA ASN A 177 3.33 -14.42 16.13
C ASN A 177 2.79 -13.08 15.60
N THR A 178 3.12 -12.79 14.35
CA THR A 178 2.61 -11.60 13.62
C THR A 178 2.99 -10.26 14.22
N GLY A 179 4.15 -10.20 14.87
CA GLY A 179 4.72 -8.96 15.40
C GLY A 179 4.73 -8.87 16.92
N GLU A 180 4.22 -9.88 17.64
CA GLU A 180 4.25 -9.94 19.11
C GLU A 180 5.67 -9.77 19.67
N LYS A 181 6.66 -10.36 18.99
CA LYS A 181 8.07 -10.19 19.32
C LYS A 181 8.89 -10.14 18.04
N VAL A 182 9.90 -9.27 18.04
CA VAL A 182 10.90 -9.20 16.98
C VAL A 182 12.30 -9.39 17.55
N VAL A 183 13.15 -10.08 16.81
CA VAL A 183 14.60 -10.17 17.06
C VAL A 183 15.31 -9.65 15.82
N VAL A 184 16.27 -8.75 16.00
CA VAL A 184 17.05 -8.17 14.89
C VAL A 184 18.52 -8.40 15.17
N HIS A 185 19.21 -9.01 14.21
CA HIS A 185 20.63 -9.35 14.32
C HIS A 185 21.39 -8.72 13.15
N LYS A 186 22.38 -7.87 13.47
CA LYS A 186 23.34 -7.27 12.53
C LYS A 186 22.73 -6.66 11.26
N HIS A 187 21.62 -5.91 11.38
CA HIS A 187 21.12 -5.15 10.23
C HIS A 187 22.11 -4.01 9.89
N GLU A 188 22.29 -3.75 8.60
CA GLU A 188 23.27 -2.79 8.10
C GLU A 188 22.66 -1.80 7.11
N GLY A 189 23.01 -0.52 7.27
CA GLY A 189 22.59 0.55 6.39
C GLY A 189 21.12 0.92 6.50
N HIS A 190 20.74 1.93 5.71
CA HIS A 190 19.43 2.57 5.84
C HIS A 190 18.28 1.69 5.34
N ILE A 191 18.47 0.90 4.28
CA ILE A 191 17.41 0.04 3.72
C ILE A 191 17.00 -1.04 4.72
N GLN A 192 17.97 -1.78 5.28
CA GLN A 192 17.65 -2.84 6.26
C GLN A 192 17.01 -2.26 7.53
N SER A 193 17.47 -1.08 7.98
CA SER A 193 16.86 -0.35 9.11
C SER A 193 15.40 0.02 8.82
N ARG A 194 15.09 0.49 7.60
CA ARG A 194 13.72 0.79 7.15
C ARG A 194 12.86 -0.47 7.04
N ILE A 195 13.41 -1.57 6.51
CA ILE A 195 12.71 -2.87 6.47
C ILE A 195 12.33 -3.31 7.90
N VAL A 196 13.29 -3.26 8.83
CA VAL A 196 13.05 -3.57 10.25
C VAL A 196 11.93 -2.70 10.81
N TYR A 197 12.03 -1.38 10.64
CA TYR A 197 11.04 -0.43 11.12
C TYR A 197 9.64 -0.69 10.54
N TYR A 198 9.54 -0.90 9.23
CA TYR A 198 8.25 -1.21 8.58
C TYR A 198 7.65 -2.50 9.11
N LEU A 199 8.44 -3.58 9.18
CA LEU A 199 7.97 -4.89 9.60
C LEU A 199 7.58 -4.94 11.09
N MET A 200 8.11 -4.05 11.92
CA MET A 200 7.67 -3.89 13.31
C MET A 200 6.29 -3.22 13.44
N ASN A 201 5.82 -2.51 12.41
CA ASN A 201 4.56 -1.76 12.46
C ASN A 201 3.41 -2.44 11.73
N ILE A 202 3.65 -3.49 10.94
CA ILE A 202 2.57 -4.21 10.24
C ILE A 202 1.90 -5.25 11.15
N HIS A 203 0.60 -5.47 10.95
CA HIS A 203 -0.13 -6.57 11.56
C HIS A 203 -1.18 -7.16 10.59
N ILE A 204 -1.61 -8.39 10.87
CA ILE A 204 -2.57 -9.14 10.05
C ILE A 204 -4.02 -9.05 10.55
N VAL A 205 -4.25 -8.40 11.70
CA VAL A 205 -5.60 -8.23 12.26
C VAL A 205 -6.52 -7.56 11.22
N PRO A 206 -7.69 -8.17 10.91
CA PRO A 206 -8.68 -7.57 10.03
C PRO A 206 -9.09 -6.18 10.50
N ARG A 207 -9.16 -5.23 9.57
CA ARG A 207 -9.50 -3.84 9.85
C ARG A 207 -10.06 -3.15 8.62
N THR A 208 -10.63 -1.97 8.82
CA THR A 208 -11.10 -1.12 7.72
C THR A 208 -10.52 0.27 7.84
N ILE A 209 -9.99 0.78 6.73
CA ILE A 209 -9.50 2.15 6.61
C ILE A 209 -10.49 2.91 5.74
N TYR A 210 -11.02 4.02 6.24
CA TYR A 210 -11.91 4.90 5.51
C TYR A 210 -11.11 6.13 5.09
N LEU A 211 -11.12 6.45 3.81
CA LEU A 211 -10.50 7.66 3.27
C LEU A 211 -11.60 8.53 2.67
N THR A 212 -11.61 9.82 3.01
CA THR A 212 -12.46 10.77 2.30
C THR A 212 -11.84 12.15 2.29
N ARG A 213 -12.22 12.97 1.32
CA ARG A 213 -11.82 14.36 1.30
C ARG A 213 -12.62 15.13 2.36
N HIS A 214 -12.15 16.31 2.73
CA HIS A 214 -13.03 17.30 3.31
C HIS A 214 -14.30 17.50 2.46
N GLY A 215 -15.38 17.96 3.08
CA GLY A 215 -16.54 18.47 2.35
C GLY A 215 -16.13 19.59 1.40
N GLU A 216 -16.95 19.86 0.39
CA GLU A 216 -16.71 20.95 -0.56
C GLU A 216 -16.41 22.26 0.18
N SER A 217 -15.38 22.97 -0.26
CA SER A 217 -14.94 24.24 0.32
C SER A 217 -15.23 25.43 -0.60
N GLU A 218 -15.21 26.65 -0.05
CA GLU A 218 -15.37 27.88 -0.83
C GLU A 218 -14.34 28.00 -1.97
N GLN A 219 -13.08 27.61 -1.72
CA GLN A 219 -12.05 27.57 -2.77
C GLN A 219 -12.35 26.52 -3.85
N ASN A 220 -13.00 25.41 -3.50
CA ASN A 220 -13.44 24.46 -4.52
C ASN A 220 -14.49 25.10 -5.43
N LEU A 221 -15.50 25.78 -4.89
CA LEU A 221 -16.51 26.49 -5.70
C LEU A 221 -15.88 27.52 -6.64
N GLN A 222 -14.79 28.16 -6.23
CA GLN A 222 -14.05 29.14 -7.03
C GLN A 222 -13.05 28.50 -8.01
N GLY A 223 -12.85 27.19 -7.98
CA GLY A 223 -11.87 26.49 -8.80
C GLY A 223 -10.41 26.79 -8.43
N ARG A 224 -10.17 27.26 -7.19
CA ARG A 224 -8.84 27.62 -6.68
C ARG A 224 -8.17 26.43 -5.98
N ILE A 225 -6.86 26.31 -6.13
CA ILE A 225 -6.05 25.27 -5.46
C ILE A 225 -5.43 25.80 -4.15
N GLY A 226 -5.05 24.90 -3.25
CA GLY A 226 -4.36 25.28 -2.01
C GLY A 226 -5.26 25.92 -0.95
N GLY A 227 -4.70 26.85 -0.19
CA GLY A 227 -5.37 27.72 0.79
C GLY A 227 -5.95 27.01 2.01
N ASP A 228 -6.72 27.78 2.81
CA ASP A 228 -7.35 27.33 4.06
C ASP A 228 -8.77 27.87 4.23
N SER A 229 -9.56 27.81 3.15
CA SER A 229 -10.96 28.26 3.21
C SER A 229 -11.86 27.34 4.04
N ASP A 230 -12.98 27.90 4.50
CA ASP A 230 -14.05 27.16 5.16
C ASP A 230 -14.81 26.24 4.18
N LEU A 231 -15.64 25.34 4.74
CA LEU A 231 -16.61 24.55 3.99
C LEU A 231 -17.68 25.44 3.34
N SER A 232 -18.13 25.03 2.16
CA SER A 232 -19.34 25.57 1.54
C SER A 232 -20.60 25.05 2.25
N LEU A 233 -21.77 25.56 1.86
CA LEU A 233 -23.05 25.02 2.31
C LEU A 233 -23.16 23.51 2.05
N ARG A 234 -22.78 23.06 0.84
CA ARG A 234 -22.78 21.62 0.49
C ARG A 234 -21.71 20.85 1.26
N GLY A 235 -20.57 21.48 1.57
CA GLY A 235 -19.57 20.89 2.44
C GLY A 235 -20.08 20.62 3.86
N HIS A 236 -20.86 21.55 4.43
CA HIS A 236 -21.52 21.34 5.73
C HIS A 236 -22.59 20.25 5.67
N GLN A 237 -23.38 20.17 4.59
CA GLN A 237 -24.32 19.07 4.39
C GLN A 237 -23.61 17.72 4.32
N TYR A 238 -22.48 17.64 3.61
CA TYR A 238 -21.65 16.44 3.57
C TYR A 238 -21.08 16.07 4.94
N SER A 239 -20.62 17.05 5.73
CA SER A 239 -20.17 16.81 7.11
C SER A 239 -21.25 16.14 7.98
N GLY A 240 -22.50 16.62 7.87
CA GLY A 240 -23.65 16.01 8.54
C GLY A 240 -23.93 14.58 8.05
N ALA A 241 -23.94 14.37 6.73
CA ALA A 241 -24.18 13.06 6.13
C ALA A 241 -23.06 12.04 6.48
N LEU A 242 -21.80 12.47 6.48
CA LEU A 242 -20.66 11.66 6.88
C LEU A 242 -20.76 11.26 8.35
N THR A 243 -21.15 12.20 9.22
CA THR A 243 -21.37 11.92 10.65
C THR A 243 -22.43 10.85 10.85
N GLN A 244 -23.58 10.99 10.19
CA GLN A 244 -24.66 10.00 10.25
C GLN A 244 -24.21 8.64 9.72
N TYR A 245 -23.52 8.62 8.57
CA TYR A 245 -23.00 7.38 7.99
C TYR A 245 -22.06 6.66 8.95
N ILE A 246 -21.07 7.36 9.51
CA ILE A 246 -20.07 6.77 10.41
C ILE A 246 -20.71 6.24 11.70
N GLN A 247 -21.68 6.97 12.27
CA GLN A 247 -22.42 6.50 13.44
C GLN A 247 -23.24 5.22 13.13
N GLN A 248 -23.86 5.14 11.95
CA GLN A 248 -24.62 3.96 11.52
C GLN A 248 -23.75 2.73 11.28
N GLN A 249 -22.47 2.90 10.93
CA GLN A 249 -21.54 1.78 10.74
C GLN A 249 -21.12 1.12 12.06
N ASP A 250 -21.34 1.77 13.21
CA ASP A 250 -20.98 1.29 14.56
C ASP A 250 -19.55 0.71 14.63
N ILE A 251 -18.57 1.50 14.18
CA ILE A 251 -17.20 1.02 13.96
C ILE A 251 -16.44 0.97 15.30
N PRO A 252 -16.07 -0.22 15.81
CA PRO A 252 -15.40 -0.33 17.10
C PRO A 252 -14.00 0.27 17.04
N GLY A 253 -13.66 1.07 18.05
CA GLY A 253 -12.33 1.66 18.22
C GLY A 253 -11.93 2.63 17.09
N LEU A 254 -12.90 3.22 16.39
CA LEU A 254 -12.63 4.17 15.31
C LEU A 254 -11.77 5.34 15.82
N ARG A 255 -10.68 5.62 15.10
CA ARG A 255 -9.95 6.89 15.21
C ARG A 255 -10.20 7.76 13.99
N VAL A 256 -10.20 9.08 14.19
CA VAL A 256 -10.39 10.05 13.11
C VAL A 256 -9.14 10.90 12.98
N TRP A 257 -8.58 10.95 11.78
CA TRP A 257 -7.42 11.79 11.47
C TRP A 257 -7.79 12.88 10.49
N THR A 258 -7.34 14.10 10.79
CA THR A 258 -7.50 15.24 9.89
C THR A 258 -6.15 15.86 9.57
N SER A 259 -6.13 16.67 8.52
CA SER A 259 -5.09 17.69 8.36
C SER A 259 -5.23 18.81 9.40
N TRP A 260 -4.36 19.80 9.35
CA TRP A 260 -4.49 21.04 10.12
C TRP A 260 -5.38 22.10 9.46
N LEU A 261 -5.83 21.88 8.22
CA LEU A 261 -6.63 22.83 7.46
C LEU A 261 -8.10 22.77 7.87
N LYS A 262 -8.73 23.96 7.98
CA LYS A 262 -10.07 24.19 8.54
C LYS A 262 -11.12 23.25 7.95
N ARG A 263 -11.15 23.13 6.62
CA ARG A 263 -12.11 22.29 5.89
C ARG A 263 -12.13 20.83 6.36
N THR A 264 -10.97 20.24 6.67
CA THR A 264 -10.93 18.85 7.19
C THR A 264 -11.45 18.76 8.62
N ILE A 265 -11.13 19.76 9.45
CA ILE A 265 -11.55 19.82 10.86
C ILE A 265 -13.06 20.06 10.97
N GLN A 266 -13.60 20.97 10.15
CA GLN A 266 -15.04 21.23 10.08
C GLN A 266 -15.81 20.00 9.62
N THR A 267 -15.27 19.25 8.65
CA THR A 267 -15.91 18.06 8.08
C THR A 267 -16.20 16.98 9.13
N VAL A 268 -15.31 16.82 10.11
CA VAL A 268 -15.43 15.78 11.16
C VAL A 268 -16.00 16.28 12.48
N SER A 269 -16.41 17.55 12.55
CA SER A 269 -16.82 18.21 13.80
C SER A 269 -17.95 17.49 14.54
N GLY A 270 -18.84 16.81 13.82
CA GLY A 270 -19.94 16.02 14.38
C GLY A 270 -19.61 14.58 14.77
N ILE A 271 -18.43 14.05 14.42
CA ILE A 271 -18.10 12.63 14.61
C ILE A 271 -17.61 12.38 16.06
N PRO A 272 -18.33 11.56 16.85
CA PRO A 272 -18.01 11.33 18.27
C PRO A 272 -16.93 10.24 18.43
N ALA A 273 -15.76 10.44 17.84
CA ALA A 273 -14.60 9.55 17.93
C ALA A 273 -13.34 10.35 18.27
N PRO A 274 -12.30 9.73 18.88
CA PRO A 274 -11.03 10.40 19.12
C PRO A 274 -10.45 10.98 17.82
N GLN A 275 -10.17 12.29 17.84
CA GLN A 275 -9.68 13.02 16.66
C GLN A 275 -8.23 13.45 16.85
N GLU A 276 -7.39 13.20 15.85
CA GLU A 276 -5.98 13.56 15.84
C GLU A 276 -5.65 14.39 14.59
N ARG A 277 -4.83 15.45 14.76
CA ARG A 277 -4.47 16.36 13.68
C ARG A 277 -3.04 16.15 13.24
N TRP A 278 -2.86 15.80 11.98
CA TRP A 278 -1.55 15.50 11.40
C TRP A 278 -1.18 16.58 10.40
N LYS A 279 -0.10 17.32 10.66
CA LYS A 279 0.40 18.32 9.71
C LYS A 279 0.84 17.65 8.39
N ALA A 280 1.33 16.41 8.47
CA ALA A 280 1.63 15.56 7.33
C ALA A 280 0.42 15.25 6.44
N LEU A 281 -0.82 15.46 6.90
CA LEU A 281 -2.04 15.31 6.10
C LEU A 281 -2.50 16.61 5.44
N ASN A 282 -1.77 17.73 5.55
CA ASN A 282 -2.07 18.95 4.79
C ASN A 282 -1.95 18.70 3.28
N GLU A 283 -2.76 19.42 2.50
CA GLU A 283 -2.71 19.35 1.03
C GLU A 283 -1.30 19.65 0.50
N ILE A 284 -1.02 19.20 -0.72
CA ILE A 284 0.19 19.57 -1.44
C ILE A 284 0.35 21.08 -1.48
N ASP A 285 1.53 21.58 -1.11
CA ASP A 285 1.85 23.01 -1.17
C ASP A 285 2.11 23.43 -2.63
N ALA A 286 1.24 24.28 -3.19
CA ALA A 286 1.38 24.80 -4.55
C ALA A 286 2.34 26.00 -4.64
N GLY A 287 2.99 26.38 -3.54
CA GLY A 287 3.99 27.45 -3.48
C GLY A 287 3.45 28.77 -4.00
N ILE A 288 4.10 29.34 -5.03
CA ILE A 288 3.65 30.60 -5.65
C ILE A 288 2.29 30.50 -6.37
N CYS A 289 1.78 29.29 -6.59
CA CYS A 289 0.50 29.01 -7.23
C CYS A 289 -0.64 28.77 -6.23
N GLU A 290 -0.38 28.90 -4.93
CA GLU A 290 -1.42 28.85 -3.90
C GLU A 290 -2.55 29.86 -4.19
N GLU A 291 -3.77 29.42 -3.92
CA GLU A 291 -5.01 30.19 -4.11
C GLU A 291 -5.31 30.59 -5.57
N MET A 292 -4.60 30.07 -6.58
CA MET A 292 -4.89 30.33 -7.99
C MET A 292 -5.84 29.32 -8.62
N THR A 293 -6.54 29.70 -9.67
CA THR A 293 -7.21 28.74 -10.56
C THR A 293 -6.20 28.13 -11.55
N TYR A 294 -6.52 26.97 -12.14
CA TYR A 294 -5.67 26.40 -13.19
C TYR A 294 -5.54 27.31 -14.42
N GLU A 295 -6.57 28.11 -14.73
CA GLU A 295 -6.52 29.11 -15.80
C GLU A 295 -5.54 30.24 -15.47
N GLU A 296 -5.60 30.79 -14.25
CA GLU A 296 -4.65 31.82 -13.79
C GLU A 296 -3.21 31.31 -13.82
N ILE A 297 -2.97 30.04 -13.46
CA ILE A 297 -1.65 29.41 -13.53
C ILE A 297 -1.20 29.26 -14.98
N ALA A 298 -2.08 28.79 -15.87
CA ALA A 298 -1.74 28.62 -17.29
C ALA A 298 -1.40 29.96 -17.97
N GLU A 299 -2.07 31.05 -17.59
CA GLU A 299 -1.80 32.39 -18.10
C GLU A 299 -0.51 33.00 -17.52
N LYS A 300 -0.31 32.87 -16.20
CA LYS A 300 0.80 33.55 -15.50
C LYS A 300 2.10 32.76 -15.53
N TYR A 301 2.02 31.43 -15.52
CA TYR A 301 3.15 30.50 -15.48
C TYR A 301 2.98 29.38 -16.52
N PRO A 302 2.92 29.70 -17.83
CA PRO A 302 2.62 28.72 -18.88
C PRO A 302 3.65 27.59 -18.97
N GLU A 303 4.93 27.89 -18.73
CA GLU A 303 6.01 26.90 -18.74
C GLU A 303 5.87 25.91 -17.59
N ASP A 304 5.62 26.39 -16.37
CA ASP A 304 5.36 25.56 -15.19
C ASP A 304 4.11 24.69 -15.36
N PHE A 305 3.03 25.26 -15.93
CA PHE A 305 1.80 24.54 -16.20
C PHE A 305 2.04 23.36 -17.17
N ALA A 306 2.80 23.59 -18.25
CA ALA A 306 3.18 22.55 -19.20
C ALA A 306 4.16 21.52 -18.61
N ALA A 307 5.16 21.97 -17.85
CA ALA A 307 6.13 21.09 -17.20
C ALA A 307 5.46 20.14 -16.21
N ARG A 308 4.49 20.64 -15.43
CA ARG A 308 3.68 19.82 -14.53
C ARG A 308 2.88 18.75 -15.24
N ASP A 309 2.37 19.02 -16.44
CA ASP A 309 1.63 18.01 -17.21
C ASP A 309 2.51 16.90 -17.76
N GLN A 310 3.77 17.23 -18.10
CA GLN A 310 4.73 16.26 -18.62
C GLN A 310 5.16 15.27 -17.54
N VAL A 311 5.51 15.76 -16.35
CA VAL A 311 6.12 14.96 -15.27
C VAL A 311 5.46 15.23 -13.91
N LYS A 312 4.13 15.07 -13.85
CA LYS A 312 3.30 15.46 -12.69
C LYS A 312 3.72 14.90 -11.34
N PHE A 313 4.36 13.72 -11.30
CA PHE A 313 4.82 13.12 -10.05
C PHE A 313 6.03 13.86 -9.46
N THR A 314 7.06 14.10 -10.27
CA THR A 314 8.34 14.71 -9.86
C THR A 314 8.35 16.24 -9.98
N TYR A 315 7.43 16.83 -10.76
CA TYR A 315 7.29 18.28 -10.83
C TYR A 315 7.04 18.87 -9.44
N ARG A 316 7.91 19.79 -9.03
CA ARG A 316 7.80 20.54 -7.78
C ARG A 316 7.34 21.96 -8.11
N TYR A 317 6.25 22.40 -7.49
CA TYR A 317 5.85 23.80 -7.60
C TYR A 317 6.97 24.73 -7.11
N PRO A 318 7.21 25.89 -7.75
CA PRO A 318 8.19 26.85 -7.25
C PRO A 318 7.84 27.27 -5.82
N ARG A 319 8.78 27.03 -4.89
CA ARG A 319 8.60 27.24 -3.43
C ARG A 319 7.49 26.39 -2.80
N GLY A 320 7.11 25.28 -3.43
CA GLY A 320 6.11 24.32 -2.94
C GLY A 320 6.64 22.89 -2.99
N GLU A 321 5.71 21.95 -3.17
CA GLU A 321 5.96 20.50 -3.14
C GLU A 321 5.71 19.82 -4.50
N SER A 322 6.31 18.65 -4.68
CA SER A 322 5.92 17.64 -5.67
C SER A 322 5.08 16.52 -5.04
N TYR A 323 4.54 15.60 -5.85
CA TYR A 323 3.95 14.37 -5.29
C TYR A 323 5.01 13.46 -4.64
N GLU A 324 6.25 13.50 -5.12
CA GLU A 324 7.38 12.81 -4.51
C GLU A 324 7.69 13.34 -3.10
N ASP A 325 7.69 14.67 -2.91
CA ASP A 325 7.81 15.28 -1.57
C ASP A 325 6.66 14.85 -0.65
N LEU A 326 5.45 14.79 -1.22
CA LEU A 326 4.25 14.39 -0.49
C LEU A 326 4.31 12.92 -0.05
N VAL A 327 4.82 12.01 -0.89
CA VAL A 327 5.08 10.61 -0.53
C VAL A 327 6.05 10.53 0.66
N ALA A 328 7.18 11.25 0.59
CA ALA A 328 8.14 11.27 1.70
C ALA A 328 7.52 11.82 3.00
N ARG A 329 6.71 12.88 2.91
CA ARG A 329 6.00 13.48 4.05
C ARG A 329 4.93 12.56 4.64
N LEU A 330 4.30 11.71 3.82
CA LEU A 330 3.23 10.81 4.24
C LEU A 330 3.72 9.46 4.78
N GLU A 331 5.02 9.17 4.68
CA GLU A 331 5.58 7.91 5.19
C GLU A 331 5.19 7.63 6.66
N PRO A 332 5.30 8.58 7.61
CA PRO A 332 4.87 8.34 9.00
C PRO A 332 3.37 8.05 9.14
N VAL A 333 2.54 8.63 8.27
CA VAL A 333 1.10 8.36 8.23
C VAL A 333 0.83 6.93 7.77
N ILE A 334 1.54 6.45 6.75
CA ILE A 334 1.44 5.06 6.28
C ILE A 334 1.87 4.09 7.39
N MET A 335 2.95 4.37 8.11
CA MET A 335 3.38 3.52 9.23
C MET A 335 2.28 3.40 10.30
N GLU A 336 1.65 4.52 10.65
CA GLU A 336 0.58 4.51 11.65
C GLU A 336 -0.69 3.82 11.13
N LEU A 337 -1.06 3.97 9.85
CA LEU A 337 -2.16 3.21 9.23
C LEU A 337 -1.89 1.70 9.17
N GLU A 338 -0.61 1.32 9.05
CA GLU A 338 -0.20 -0.07 9.09
C GLU A 338 -0.31 -0.67 10.50
N ARG A 339 -0.14 0.16 11.54
CA ARG A 339 -0.19 -0.21 12.96
C ARG A 339 -1.58 -0.20 13.57
N GLN A 340 -2.45 0.70 13.12
CA GLN A 340 -3.77 0.93 13.70
C GLN A 340 -4.82 -0.03 13.17
N GLY A 341 -5.91 -0.18 13.94
CA GLY A 341 -7.14 -0.85 13.52
C GLY A 341 -8.00 0.02 12.60
N ASN A 342 -9.22 0.34 13.04
CA ASN A 342 -10.16 1.10 12.23
C ASN A 342 -9.85 2.61 12.27
N VAL A 343 -9.62 3.22 11.11
CA VAL A 343 -9.25 4.65 11.00
C VAL A 343 -10.06 5.32 9.89
N LEU A 344 -10.61 6.50 10.17
CA LEU A 344 -11.14 7.44 9.18
C LEU A 344 -10.13 8.57 8.97
N VAL A 345 -9.62 8.71 7.76
CA VAL A 345 -8.74 9.82 7.36
C VAL A 345 -9.53 10.80 6.50
N VAL A 346 -9.67 12.03 7.00
CA VAL A 346 -10.26 13.16 6.26
C VAL A 346 -9.16 14.11 5.82
N SER A 347 -8.87 14.13 4.51
CA SER A 347 -7.76 14.90 3.95
C SER A 347 -8.12 15.52 2.60
N HIS A 348 -7.18 15.56 1.65
CA HIS A 348 -7.25 16.37 0.44
C HIS A 348 -6.94 15.56 -0.81
N GLN A 349 -7.10 16.18 -1.98
CA GLN A 349 -7.05 15.47 -3.25
C GLN A 349 -5.66 14.87 -3.52
N ALA A 350 -4.57 15.62 -3.36
CA ALA A 350 -3.24 15.05 -3.63
C ALA A 350 -2.82 14.04 -2.56
N VAL A 351 -3.12 14.34 -1.29
CA VAL A 351 -2.81 13.46 -0.15
C VAL A 351 -3.47 12.09 -0.30
N LEU A 352 -4.78 12.05 -0.55
CA LEU A 352 -5.50 10.78 -0.67
C LEU A 352 -5.08 9.97 -1.89
N ARG A 353 -4.62 10.63 -2.97
CA ARG A 353 -4.00 9.91 -4.10
C ARG A 353 -2.75 9.16 -3.66
N CYS A 354 -1.86 9.79 -2.89
CA CYS A 354 -0.67 9.12 -2.36
C CYS A 354 -1.02 7.94 -1.45
N LEU A 355 -1.98 8.13 -0.53
CA LEU A 355 -2.42 7.06 0.37
C LEU A 355 -3.06 5.90 -0.41
N LEU A 356 -3.92 6.19 -1.38
CA LEU A 356 -4.53 5.16 -2.23
C LEU A 356 -3.51 4.43 -3.07
N ALA A 357 -2.53 5.14 -3.62
CA ALA A 357 -1.48 4.50 -4.41
C ALA A 357 -0.69 3.48 -3.58
N TYR A 358 -0.43 3.77 -2.30
CA TYR A 358 0.15 2.79 -1.38
C TYR A 358 -0.73 1.55 -1.21
N PHE A 359 -2.02 1.71 -0.88
CA PHE A 359 -2.88 0.55 -0.61
C PHE A 359 -3.24 -0.27 -1.86
N LEU A 360 -3.31 0.39 -3.01
CA LEU A 360 -3.70 -0.21 -4.29
C LEU A 360 -2.52 -0.57 -5.19
N ASP A 361 -1.28 -0.43 -4.69
CA ASP A 361 -0.05 -0.77 -5.41
C ASP A 361 0.05 -0.06 -6.77
N LYS A 362 -0.13 1.26 -6.76
CA LYS A 362 -0.12 2.10 -7.96
C LYS A 362 1.23 2.74 -8.19
N SER A 363 1.63 2.78 -9.47
CA SER A 363 2.88 3.37 -9.91
C SER A 363 2.92 4.89 -9.69
N ALA A 364 4.14 5.45 -9.68
CA ALA A 364 4.36 6.90 -9.65
C ALA A 364 3.68 7.64 -10.81
N ASP A 365 3.53 6.98 -11.97
CA ASP A 365 2.86 7.54 -13.14
C ASP A 365 1.33 7.59 -13.00
N GLU A 366 0.73 6.59 -12.34
CA GLU A 366 -0.72 6.52 -12.10
C GLU A 366 -1.15 7.41 -10.91
N LEU A 367 -0.32 7.49 -9.87
CA LEU A 367 -0.63 8.10 -8.58
C LEU A 367 -1.23 9.53 -8.70
N PRO A 368 -0.63 10.49 -9.43
CA PRO A 368 -1.15 11.86 -9.54
C PRO A 368 -2.50 11.99 -10.26
N TYR A 369 -3.00 10.89 -10.83
CA TYR A 369 -4.22 10.82 -11.62
C TYR A 369 -5.28 9.88 -11.04
N LEU A 370 -5.06 9.30 -9.85
CA LEU A 370 -6.11 8.55 -9.17
C LEU A 370 -7.33 9.44 -8.90
N GLN A 371 -8.52 8.87 -9.04
CA GLN A 371 -9.77 9.58 -8.80
C GLN A 371 -10.15 9.52 -7.32
N VAL A 372 -10.32 10.71 -6.73
CA VAL A 372 -10.77 10.92 -5.35
C VAL A 372 -11.84 12.02 -5.35
N PRO A 373 -13.08 11.69 -5.75
CA PRO A 373 -14.15 12.67 -5.83
C PRO A 373 -14.46 13.31 -4.46
N LEU A 374 -15.01 14.51 -4.46
CA LEU A 374 -15.63 15.08 -3.26
C LEU A 374 -16.83 14.21 -2.84
N HIS A 375 -17.19 14.31 -1.56
CA HIS A 375 -18.38 13.70 -0.96
C HIS A 375 -18.50 12.18 -1.11
N THR A 376 -17.38 11.51 -1.37
CA THR A 376 -17.30 10.06 -1.54
C THR A 376 -16.39 9.48 -0.46
N ILE A 377 -16.86 8.44 0.21
CA ILE A 377 -16.08 7.66 1.17
C ILE A 377 -15.45 6.49 0.43
N ILE A 378 -14.14 6.32 0.58
CA ILE A 378 -13.40 5.20 0.04
C ILE A 378 -13.08 4.25 1.18
N LYS A 379 -13.74 3.10 1.19
CA LYS A 379 -13.56 2.05 2.19
C LYS A 379 -12.53 1.06 1.68
N LEU A 380 -11.45 0.91 2.43
CA LEU A 380 -10.33 0.01 2.17
C LEU A 380 -10.36 -1.15 3.17
N THR A 381 -10.40 -2.37 2.64
CA THR A 381 -10.28 -3.60 3.44
C THR A 381 -9.03 -4.36 3.01
N PRO A 382 -7.93 -4.29 3.78
CA PRO A 382 -6.72 -5.06 3.51
C PRO A 382 -7.03 -6.56 3.46
N VAL A 383 -6.48 -7.25 2.46
CA VAL A 383 -6.60 -8.71 2.28
C VAL A 383 -5.22 -9.30 2.03
N ALA A 384 -5.07 -10.62 2.11
CA ALA A 384 -3.76 -11.30 2.02
C ALA A 384 -2.83 -10.86 0.87
N TYR A 385 -3.36 -10.43 -0.27
CA TYR A 385 -2.55 -10.05 -1.44
C TYR A 385 -2.82 -8.64 -1.97
N GLY A 386 -3.48 -7.77 -1.20
CA GLY A 386 -3.80 -6.43 -1.67
C GLY A 386 -4.80 -5.72 -0.77
N CYS A 387 -5.68 -4.94 -1.39
CA CYS A 387 -6.73 -4.21 -0.68
C CYS A 387 -7.99 -4.20 -1.52
N LYS A 388 -9.13 -4.56 -0.92
CA LYS A 388 -10.43 -4.31 -1.53
C LYS A 388 -10.79 -2.83 -1.35
N MET A 389 -11.32 -2.22 -2.38
CA MET A 389 -11.77 -0.82 -2.38
C MET A 389 -13.24 -0.76 -2.74
N GLU A 390 -14.03 -0.08 -1.91
CA GLU A 390 -15.43 0.25 -2.16
C GLU A 390 -15.58 1.77 -2.11
N GLN A 391 -16.36 2.34 -3.03
CA GLN A 391 -16.69 3.76 -3.03
C GLN A 391 -18.15 3.94 -2.64
N ILE A 392 -18.38 4.74 -1.60
CA ILE A 392 -19.70 5.08 -1.08
C ILE A 392 -19.92 6.57 -1.32
N ASN A 393 -20.71 6.89 -2.34
CA ASN A 393 -21.10 8.26 -2.65
C ASN A 393 -22.25 8.68 -1.74
N LEU A 394 -22.06 9.73 -0.95
CA LEU A 394 -23.16 10.32 -0.18
C LEU A 394 -23.90 11.31 -1.10
N PRO A 395 -25.25 11.33 -1.10
CA PRO A 395 -26.06 12.02 -2.12
C PRO A 395 -26.10 13.55 -1.93
N ILE A 396 -24.92 14.18 -1.88
CA ILE A 396 -24.70 15.61 -1.77
C ILE A 396 -23.82 16.01 -2.95
N GLU A 397 -24.34 16.84 -3.85
CA GLU A 397 -23.58 17.29 -5.02
C GLU A 397 -22.29 18.02 -4.61
N ALA A 398 -21.29 17.98 -5.50
CA ALA A 398 -20.05 18.73 -5.37
C ALA A 398 -19.45 19.02 -6.74
N VAL A 399 -18.62 20.05 -6.80
CA VAL A 399 -17.83 20.36 -7.99
C VAL A 399 -16.81 19.26 -8.30
N ASP A 400 -16.54 19.06 -9.59
CA ASP A 400 -15.48 18.16 -10.03
C ASP A 400 -14.13 18.88 -10.11
N THR A 401 -13.21 18.51 -9.20
CA THR A 401 -11.84 19.04 -9.14
C THR A 401 -10.82 18.16 -9.85
N HIS A 402 -11.24 17.08 -10.50
CA HIS A 402 -10.35 16.14 -11.17
C HIS A 402 -9.91 16.66 -12.54
N ARG A 403 -8.61 16.87 -12.73
CA ARG A 403 -8.01 17.12 -14.04
C ARG A 403 -7.29 15.87 -14.53
N SER A 404 -7.76 15.31 -15.64
CA SER A 404 -7.19 14.14 -16.31
C SER A 404 -5.81 14.45 -16.87
N LYS A 405 -5.02 13.42 -17.20
CA LYS A 405 -3.75 13.61 -17.92
C LYS A 405 -4.06 14.17 -19.32
N PRO A 406 -3.58 15.38 -19.67
CA PRO A 406 -3.88 15.95 -20.97
C PRO A 406 -3.13 15.21 -22.07
N LYS A 407 -3.73 15.15 -23.28
CA LYS A 407 -3.07 14.58 -24.46
C LYS A 407 -1.90 15.45 -24.93
N ILE A 408 -2.03 16.76 -24.77
CA ILE A 408 -1.03 17.76 -25.13
C ILE A 408 -0.71 18.56 -23.86
N PRO A 409 0.52 18.46 -23.30
CA PRO A 409 0.91 19.21 -22.11
C PRO A 409 0.69 20.71 -22.26
N GLY A 410 0.24 21.36 -21.18
CA GLY A 410 -0.05 22.79 -21.18
C GLY A 410 -1.47 23.13 -21.67
N THR A 411 -2.27 22.15 -22.11
CA THR A 411 -3.65 22.40 -22.53
C THR A 411 -4.58 22.45 -21.32
N LEU A 412 -5.33 23.55 -21.18
CA LEU A 412 -6.36 23.67 -20.15
C LEU A 412 -7.68 23.03 -20.61
N ASP A 413 -8.21 22.08 -19.83
CA ASP A 413 -9.53 21.49 -20.12
C ASP A 413 -10.60 22.57 -20.00
N ASP A 414 -11.55 22.53 -20.93
CA ASP A 414 -12.62 23.53 -21.03
C ASP A 414 -13.40 23.75 -19.72
N LYS A 415 -13.60 22.70 -18.91
CA LYS A 415 -14.32 22.83 -17.64
C LYS A 415 -13.62 23.75 -16.63
N PHE A 416 -12.29 23.90 -16.72
CA PHE A 416 -11.50 24.76 -15.83
C PHE A 416 -11.33 26.19 -16.33
N LYS A 417 -11.87 26.53 -17.51
CA LYS A 417 -11.94 27.92 -17.99
C LYS A 417 -13.01 28.67 -17.20
N ARG A 418 -12.73 29.88 -16.76
CA ARG A 418 -13.57 30.66 -15.82
C ARG A 418 -15.01 30.81 -16.29
N GLU A 419 -15.23 31.08 -17.57
CA GLU A 419 -16.59 31.20 -18.14
C GLU A 419 -17.40 29.91 -17.96
N LYS A 420 -16.79 28.77 -18.28
CA LYS A 420 -17.43 27.45 -18.18
C LYS A 420 -17.54 26.99 -16.73
N TRP A 421 -16.54 27.27 -15.91
CA TRP A 421 -16.56 26.98 -14.48
C TRP A 421 -17.71 27.70 -13.78
N ASN A 422 -17.85 29.01 -14.01
CA ASN A 422 -18.92 29.82 -13.44
C ASN A 422 -20.30 29.38 -13.94
N ALA A 423 -20.43 29.02 -15.22
CA ALA A 423 -21.67 28.49 -15.77
C ALA A 423 -22.10 27.18 -15.09
N LEU A 424 -21.14 26.27 -14.83
CA LEU A 424 -21.40 25.03 -14.08
C LEU A 424 -21.86 25.33 -12.64
N GLN A 425 -21.23 26.28 -11.94
CA GLN A 425 -21.64 26.65 -10.59
C GLN A 425 -23.05 27.25 -10.55
N ASN A 426 -23.37 28.14 -11.49
CA ASN A 426 -24.70 28.78 -11.55
C ASN A 426 -25.81 27.76 -11.86
N TYR A 427 -25.54 26.76 -12.70
CA TYR A 427 -26.48 25.67 -12.98
C TYR A 427 -26.78 24.83 -11.73
N HIS A 428 -25.75 24.47 -10.95
CA HIS A 428 -25.93 23.71 -9.71
C HIS A 428 -26.59 24.54 -8.59
N ASN A 429 -26.37 25.85 -8.55
CA ASN A 429 -27.02 26.74 -7.57
C ASN A 429 -28.50 26.97 -7.89
N HIS A 430 -28.91 27.03 -9.16
CA HIS A 430 -30.33 27.20 -9.53
C HIS A 430 -31.16 25.93 -9.28
N ASN A 431 -30.63 24.73 -9.54
CA ASN A 431 -31.36 23.49 -9.28
C ASN A 431 -31.56 23.18 -7.77
N ASN A 432 -30.74 23.76 -6.89
CA ASN A 432 -30.88 23.62 -5.44
C ASN A 432 -31.92 24.59 -4.83
N HIS A 433 -32.38 25.61 -5.56
CA HIS A 433 -33.41 26.53 -5.07
C HIS A 433 -34.84 26.08 -5.41
N ASP A 434 -35.03 25.15 -6.35
CA ASP A 434 -36.36 24.67 -6.76
C ASP A 434 -36.86 23.44 -5.97
N THR A 435 -36.14 23.02 -4.92
CA THR A 435 -36.52 21.86 -4.07
C THR A 435 -36.64 22.17 -2.57
N SER A 436 -36.75 23.45 -2.18
CA SER A 436 -37.06 23.85 -0.80
C SER A 436 -38.56 23.91 -0.52
#